data_AF-A0A3S0EF76-F1
#
_entry.id   AF-A0A3S0EF76-F1
#
_cell.length_a   1.000
_cell.length_b   1.000
_cell.length_c   1.000
_cell.angle_alpha   90.00
_cell.angle_beta   90.00
_cell.angle_gamma   90.00
#
_symmetry.space_group_name_H-M   'P 1'
#
loop_
_entity.id
_entity.type
_entity.pdbx_description
1 polymer ?
#
loop_
_entity_poly.entity_id
_entity_poly.type
_entity_poly.pdbx_seq_one_letter_code
_entity_poly.pdbx_strand_id
1 'polypeptide(L)'
;MTTPQSTISGSRRVRFVGAALAAVAVVLLSACAPPTGPTTPGQTYKEGRCAADEGVTVVVDFAPLQDRVVVRCALGAQPSGTGALAAVNLPVDPGPITGGVCKIDGLPTQGYPYCWTTGGYWSYWKAATAGAPWSYSTVGAAANAIPAGAVEGWRFAAFSAGTAVPPRVGTSGPIVP
;
A
#
# COMPACT_ATOMS: atom_id res chain seq x y z
N MET A 1 48.30 -60.50 26.54
CA MET A 1 46.93 -60.63 27.07
C MET A 1 45.99 -60.67 25.87
N THR A 2 45.93 -61.71 25.04
CA THR A 2 45.57 -63.14 25.26
C THR A 2 44.17 -63.32 25.88
N THR A 3 43.16 -63.43 24.99
CA THR A 3 41.96 -64.34 24.90
C THR A 3 41.20 -64.78 26.18
N PRO A 4 39.93 -65.27 26.17
CA PRO A 4 39.10 -65.73 25.04
C PRO A 4 37.59 -65.37 25.04
N GLN A 5 36.94 -65.84 23.98
CA GLN A 5 35.51 -65.89 23.68
C GLN A 5 34.70 -66.77 24.66
N SER A 6 33.39 -66.51 24.76
CA SER A 6 32.38 -67.53 25.08
C SER A 6 31.23 -67.48 24.08
N THR A 7 31.09 -68.57 23.35
CA THR A 7 29.97 -68.98 22.48
C THR A 7 28.89 -69.70 23.30
N ILE A 8 27.66 -69.75 22.75
CA ILE A 8 26.64 -70.84 22.77
C ILE A 8 25.27 -70.14 22.55
N SER A 9 24.74 -70.15 21.33
CA SER A 9 23.91 -71.21 20.69
C SER A 9 22.44 -71.11 21.08
N GLY A 10 21.59 -70.82 20.08
CA GLY A 10 20.15 -70.73 20.24
C GLY A 10 19.44 -70.44 18.92
N SER A 11 19.66 -71.30 17.93
CA SER A 11 18.96 -71.25 16.64
C SER A 11 17.49 -71.65 16.80
N ARG A 12 16.56 -70.72 16.55
CA ARG A 12 15.23 -71.03 16.02
C ARG A 12 15.02 -70.30 14.70
N ARG A 13 15.21 -71.05 13.61
CA ARG A 13 14.57 -70.75 12.32
C ARG A 13 13.07 -70.96 12.52
N VAL A 14 12.23 -70.04 12.04
CA VAL A 14 11.16 -70.30 11.06
C VAL A 14 10.54 -68.95 10.66
N ARG A 15 10.89 -68.57 9.43
CA ARG A 15 10.13 -67.86 8.38
C ARG A 15 8.72 -67.37 8.77
N PHE A 16 8.52 -66.06 8.72
CA PHE A 16 7.28 -65.49 8.21
C PHE A 16 7.59 -64.48 7.11
N VAL A 17 7.02 -64.80 5.95
CA VAL A 17 7.02 -64.03 4.71
C VAL A 17 6.06 -62.87 4.86
N GLY A 18 6.43 -61.73 4.30
CA GLY A 18 5.48 -60.77 3.73
C GLY A 18 5.08 -59.61 4.64
N ALA A 19 5.59 -58.42 4.33
CA ALA A 19 4.85 -57.46 3.52
C ALA A 19 5.71 -56.21 3.36
N ALA A 20 6.12 -55.94 2.12
CA ALA A 20 6.71 -54.66 1.75
C ALA A 20 5.62 -53.58 1.85
N LEU A 21 5.74 -52.69 2.84
CA LEU A 21 4.98 -51.44 2.87
C LEU A 21 5.69 -50.45 1.96
N ALA A 22 5.15 -50.26 0.76
CA ALA A 22 5.56 -49.21 -0.15
C ALA A 22 5.28 -47.84 0.48
N ALA A 23 6.33 -47.08 0.78
CA ALA A 23 6.24 -45.71 1.22
C ALA A 23 5.92 -44.81 0.01
N VAL A 24 4.69 -44.30 -0.08
CA VAL A 24 4.31 -43.29 -1.07
C VAL A 24 4.74 -41.92 -0.53
N ALA A 25 5.81 -41.37 -1.07
CA ALA A 25 6.24 -40.00 -0.81
C ALA A 25 5.35 -39.04 -1.62
N VAL A 26 4.42 -38.37 -0.96
CA VAL A 26 3.60 -37.31 -1.57
C VAL A 26 4.38 -35.99 -1.48
N VAL A 27 4.92 -35.54 -2.60
CA VAL A 27 5.55 -34.22 -2.73
C VAL A 27 4.44 -33.18 -2.91
N LEU A 28 4.17 -32.39 -1.87
CA LEU A 28 3.23 -31.26 -1.92
C LEU A 28 3.95 -30.07 -2.58
N LEU A 29 3.73 -29.86 -3.88
CA LEU A 29 4.06 -28.59 -4.54
C LEU A 29 3.01 -27.55 -4.13
N SER A 30 3.31 -26.73 -3.12
CA SER A 30 2.51 -25.56 -2.79
C SER A 30 2.75 -24.45 -3.83
N ALA A 31 1.82 -24.31 -4.77
CA ALA A 31 1.79 -23.17 -5.68
C ALA A 31 1.39 -21.90 -4.90
N CYS A 32 2.32 -20.95 -4.78
CA CYS A 32 2.04 -19.62 -4.26
C CYS A 32 1.32 -18.83 -5.36
N ALA A 33 -0.02 -18.84 -5.35
CA ALA A 33 -0.81 -17.91 -6.14
C ALA A 33 -0.87 -16.56 -5.39
N PRO A 34 -0.61 -15.41 -6.05
CA PRO A 34 -0.85 -14.12 -5.43
C PRO A 34 -2.35 -13.96 -5.13
N PRO A 35 -2.73 -13.29 -4.03
CA PRO A 35 -4.13 -13.04 -3.73
C PRO A 35 -4.68 -12.05 -4.76
N THR A 36 -5.42 -12.54 -5.76
CA THR A 36 -6.35 -11.72 -6.53
C THR A 36 -7.58 -11.48 -5.66
N GLY A 37 -7.54 -10.40 -4.87
CA GLY A 37 -8.74 -9.90 -4.21
C GLY A 37 -9.83 -9.61 -5.25
N PRO A 38 -11.13 -9.79 -4.92
CA PRO A 38 -12.20 -9.50 -5.85
C PRO A 38 -12.22 -8.01 -6.21
N THR A 39 -11.94 -7.67 -7.47
CA THR A 39 -12.20 -6.34 -8.01
C THR A 39 -13.71 -6.19 -8.17
N THR A 40 -14.33 -5.36 -7.35
CA THR A 40 -15.75 -5.01 -7.51
C THR A 40 -15.92 -4.29 -8.86
N PRO A 41 -16.86 -4.71 -9.74
CA PRO A 41 -17.14 -3.99 -10.98
C PRO A 41 -17.35 -2.50 -10.73
N GLY A 42 -16.57 -1.65 -11.40
CA GLY A 42 -16.59 -0.20 -11.20
C GLY A 42 -15.56 0.35 -10.20
N GLN A 43 -14.69 -0.48 -9.61
CA GLN A 43 -13.54 0.03 -8.86
C GLN A 43 -12.55 0.74 -9.81
N THR A 44 -12.28 2.00 -9.50
CA THR A 44 -11.30 2.86 -10.19
C THR A 44 -9.94 2.89 -9.52
N TYR A 45 -9.75 2.08 -8.48
CA TYR A 45 -8.50 1.99 -7.74
C TYR A 45 -8.22 0.59 -7.21
N LYS A 46 -6.96 0.35 -6.84
CA LYS A 46 -6.54 -0.75 -5.96
C LYS A 46 -5.82 -0.20 -4.73
N GLU A 47 -5.73 -1.02 -3.69
CA GLU A 47 -4.88 -0.71 -2.55
C GLU A 47 -3.40 -0.78 -2.94
N GLY A 48 -2.56 -0.03 -2.22
CA GLY A 48 -1.13 0.03 -2.50
C GLY A 48 -0.75 0.95 -3.66
N ARG A 49 0.48 0.79 -4.15
CA ARG A 49 1.05 1.64 -5.21
C ARG A 49 0.71 1.13 -6.61
N CYS A 50 0.71 2.04 -7.58
CA CYS A 50 0.67 1.64 -8.98
C CYS A 50 2.00 1.05 -9.43
N ALA A 51 1.95 0.11 -10.37
CA ALA A 51 3.05 -0.12 -11.31
C ALA A 51 3.21 1.11 -12.24
N ALA A 52 4.34 1.19 -12.94
CA ALA A 52 4.77 2.40 -13.64
C ALA A 52 3.77 2.92 -14.70
N ASP A 53 3.05 2.04 -15.37
CA ASP A 53 2.09 2.35 -16.44
C ASP A 53 0.62 2.12 -16.03
N GLU A 54 0.39 1.66 -14.81
CA GLU A 54 -0.93 1.25 -14.34
C GLU A 54 -1.82 2.44 -13.97
N GLY A 55 -1.24 3.53 -13.44
CA GLY A 55 -2.01 4.67 -12.99
C GLY A 55 -1.22 5.65 -12.13
N VAL A 56 -1.93 6.44 -11.33
CA VAL A 56 -1.36 7.45 -10.45
C VAL A 56 -1.40 6.96 -9.00
N THR A 57 -0.25 6.90 -8.34
CA THR A 57 -0.20 6.55 -6.92
C THR A 57 -0.62 7.74 -6.08
N VAL A 58 -1.64 7.58 -5.25
CA VAL A 58 -2.16 8.61 -4.33
C VAL A 58 -1.74 8.25 -2.91
N VAL A 59 -1.04 9.17 -2.25
CA VAL A 59 -0.61 9.06 -0.86
C VAL A 59 -1.28 10.15 -0.05
N VAL A 60 -2.08 9.78 0.94
CA VAL A 60 -2.68 10.74 1.89
C VAL A 60 -2.22 10.43 3.30
N ASP A 61 -1.40 11.31 3.86
CA ASP A 61 -0.87 11.22 5.20
C ASP A 61 -1.74 12.02 6.18
N PHE A 62 -2.57 11.29 6.92
CA PHE A 62 -3.42 11.81 7.96
C PHE A 62 -2.70 11.89 9.32
N ALA A 63 -1.38 11.66 9.40
CA ALA A 63 -0.69 11.58 10.69
C ALA A 63 -0.95 12.76 11.64
N PRO A 64 -0.98 14.03 11.17
CA PRO A 64 -1.27 15.18 12.03
C PRO A 64 -2.70 15.21 12.60
N LEU A 65 -3.59 14.36 12.09
CA LEU A 65 -5.00 14.30 12.48
C LEU A 65 -5.38 12.97 13.15
N GLN A 66 -4.82 11.84 12.70
CA GLN A 66 -5.20 10.50 13.18
C GLN A 66 -4.14 9.38 12.95
N ASP A 67 -2.84 9.69 12.97
CA ASP A 67 -1.73 8.72 12.81
C ASP A 67 -1.91 7.62 11.72
N ARG A 68 -2.52 7.97 10.59
CA ARG A 68 -2.83 7.05 9.47
C ARG A 68 -2.22 7.52 8.16
N VAL A 69 -1.89 6.60 7.27
CA VAL A 69 -1.58 6.88 5.86
C VAL A 69 -2.45 5.99 4.98
N VAL A 70 -2.98 6.55 3.91
CA VAL A 70 -3.63 5.80 2.82
C VAL A 70 -2.73 5.86 1.60
N VAL A 71 -2.48 4.70 0.98
CA VAL A 71 -1.76 4.59 -0.28
C VAL A 71 -2.60 3.75 -1.23
N ARG A 72 -3.03 4.34 -2.34
CA ARG A 72 -3.88 3.69 -3.33
C ARG A 72 -3.42 4.02 -4.73
N CYS A 73 -3.67 3.11 -5.66
CA CYS A 73 -3.41 3.32 -7.06
C CYS A 73 -4.70 3.74 -7.76
N ALA A 74 -4.78 4.99 -8.23
CA ALA A 74 -5.85 5.44 -9.12
C ALA A 74 -5.57 4.91 -10.53
N LEU A 75 -6.41 4.03 -11.06
CA LEU A 75 -6.15 3.36 -12.34
C LEU A 75 -6.21 4.35 -13.50
N GLY A 76 -5.21 4.26 -14.39
CA GLY A 76 -5.06 5.15 -15.53
C GLY A 76 -4.61 6.58 -15.18
N ALA A 77 -4.48 7.41 -16.20
CA ALA A 77 -4.21 8.84 -16.04
C ALA A 77 -5.37 9.54 -15.32
N GLN A 78 -5.06 10.57 -14.54
CA GLN A 78 -6.05 11.30 -13.75
C GLN A 78 -6.23 12.71 -14.30
N PRO A 79 -7.46 13.25 -14.30
CA PRO A 79 -7.72 14.59 -14.85
C PRO A 79 -7.15 15.72 -13.97
N SER A 80 -6.92 15.46 -12.67
CA SER A 80 -6.36 16.39 -11.70
C SER A 80 -6.01 15.67 -10.39
N GLY A 81 -5.35 16.35 -9.45
CA GLY A 81 -5.05 15.80 -8.12
C GLY A 81 -6.31 15.55 -7.28
N THR A 82 -7.32 16.42 -7.39
CA THR A 82 -8.64 16.17 -6.79
C THR A 82 -9.39 15.04 -7.49
N GLY A 83 -9.21 14.90 -8.81
CA GLY A 83 -9.70 13.75 -9.57
C GLY A 83 -9.07 12.44 -9.11
N ALA A 84 -7.77 12.42 -8.85
CA ALA A 84 -7.06 11.27 -8.31
C ALA A 84 -7.57 10.87 -6.92
N LEU A 85 -7.81 11.85 -6.03
CA LEU A 85 -8.44 11.60 -4.71
C LEU A 85 -9.83 10.98 -4.84
N ALA A 86 -10.67 11.50 -5.74
CA ALA A 86 -11.98 10.94 -6.02
C ALA A 86 -11.88 9.50 -6.56
N ALA A 87 -10.95 9.24 -7.48
CA ALA A 87 -10.73 7.92 -8.07
C ALA A 87 -10.30 6.86 -7.04
N VAL A 88 -9.63 7.26 -5.95
CA VAL A 88 -9.25 6.35 -4.85
C VAL A 88 -10.24 6.36 -3.68
N ASN A 89 -11.46 6.85 -3.91
CA ASN A 89 -12.53 6.92 -2.91
C ASN A 89 -12.11 7.66 -1.62
N LEU A 90 -11.42 8.81 -1.79
CA LEU A 90 -11.10 9.76 -0.72
C LEU A 90 -11.82 11.08 -1.03
N PRO A 91 -13.08 11.25 -0.59
CA PRO A 91 -13.90 12.40 -0.98
C PRO A 91 -13.29 13.71 -0.48
N VAL A 92 -13.36 14.73 -1.33
CA VAL A 92 -12.87 16.08 -1.06
C VAL A 92 -14.04 17.00 -0.74
N ASP A 93 -13.93 17.71 0.39
CA ASP A 93 -14.74 18.90 0.67
C ASP A 93 -13.86 20.13 0.40
N PRO A 94 -14.19 20.98 -0.58
CA PRO A 94 -13.41 22.18 -0.86
C PRO A 94 -13.59 23.28 0.19
N GLY A 95 -14.63 23.21 1.04
CA GLY A 95 -15.05 24.33 1.86
C GLY A 95 -15.50 25.52 0.99
N PRO A 96 -15.30 26.77 1.42
CA PRO A 96 -15.70 27.95 0.65
C PRO A 96 -14.74 28.29 -0.52
N ILE A 97 -13.63 27.57 -0.68
CA ILE A 97 -12.61 27.88 -1.69
C ILE A 97 -12.78 26.92 -2.88
N THR A 98 -13.31 27.42 -3.99
CA THR A 98 -13.45 26.64 -5.23
C THR A 98 -12.10 26.10 -5.69
N GLY A 99 -12.02 24.79 -5.94
CA GLY A 99 -10.78 24.11 -6.33
C GLY A 99 -9.76 23.93 -5.20
N GLY A 100 -10.09 24.36 -3.97
CA GLY A 100 -9.33 24.06 -2.77
C GLY A 100 -9.64 22.68 -2.19
N VAL A 101 -8.90 22.31 -1.15
CA VAL A 101 -9.13 21.09 -0.37
C VAL A 101 -9.18 21.47 1.11
N CYS A 102 -10.39 21.59 1.65
CA CYS A 102 -10.60 21.80 3.08
C CYS A 102 -10.58 20.47 3.83
N LYS A 103 -11.31 19.46 3.34
CA LYS A 103 -11.30 18.11 3.89
C LYS A 103 -10.94 17.06 2.86
N ILE A 104 -10.27 16.01 3.32
CA ILE A 104 -10.12 14.74 2.63
C ILE A 104 -10.67 13.67 3.55
N ASP A 105 -11.58 12.83 3.07
CA ASP A 105 -12.17 11.72 3.86
C ASP A 105 -12.77 12.21 5.19
N GLY A 106 -13.42 13.38 5.16
CA GLY A 106 -14.05 14.01 6.33
C GLY A 106 -13.09 14.72 7.29
N LEU A 107 -11.79 14.77 7.01
CA LEU A 107 -10.77 15.33 7.90
C LEU A 107 -10.10 16.61 7.36
N PRO A 108 -9.82 17.61 8.23
CA PRO A 108 -10.12 17.64 9.68
C PRO A 108 -11.63 17.72 9.95
N THR A 109 -12.09 17.11 11.05
CA THR A 109 -13.53 17.00 11.37
C THR A 109 -14.17 18.38 11.58
N GLN A 110 -13.40 19.34 12.10
CA GLN A 110 -13.82 20.73 12.31
C GLN A 110 -14.22 21.45 11.02
N GLY A 111 -13.63 21.09 9.87
CA GLY A 111 -13.90 21.75 8.59
C GLY A 111 -13.52 23.23 8.55
N TYR A 112 -14.21 24.00 7.72
CA TYR A 112 -14.01 25.46 7.68
C TYR A 112 -14.66 26.11 8.92
N PRO A 113 -14.04 27.10 9.58
CA PRO A 113 -12.82 27.82 9.19
C PRO A 113 -11.51 27.21 9.72
N TYR A 114 -11.56 26.06 10.40
CA TYR A 114 -10.35 25.40 10.91
C TYR A 114 -9.38 25.03 9.80
N CYS A 115 -9.87 24.42 8.72
CA CYS A 115 -9.11 24.40 7.47
C CYS A 115 -8.98 25.84 6.95
N TRP A 116 -7.80 26.20 6.45
CA TRP A 116 -7.41 27.47 5.84
C TRP A 116 -7.19 28.68 6.75
N THR A 117 -7.85 28.80 7.91
CA THR A 117 -7.73 30.05 8.70
C THR A 117 -7.11 29.87 10.08
N THR A 118 -7.47 28.83 10.84
CA THR A 118 -7.01 28.69 12.24
C THR A 118 -6.22 27.42 12.53
N GLY A 119 -6.55 26.30 11.87
CA GLY A 119 -5.98 24.99 12.15
C GLY A 119 -4.82 24.60 11.24
N GLY A 120 -4.98 24.83 9.94
CA GLY A 120 -4.01 24.41 8.94
C GLY A 120 -4.65 24.19 7.58
N TYR A 121 -3.93 23.57 6.65
CA TYR A 121 -4.42 23.31 5.31
C TYR A 121 -3.87 21.99 4.76
N TRP A 122 -4.50 21.43 3.73
CA TRP A 122 -3.95 20.26 3.03
C TRP A 122 -2.84 20.69 2.08
N SER A 123 -1.59 20.41 2.47
CA SER A 123 -0.43 20.59 1.60
C SER A 123 -0.43 19.55 0.49
N TYR A 124 -0.12 20.00 -0.73
CA TYR A 124 -0.16 19.19 -1.93
C TYR A 124 1.24 18.99 -2.49
N TRP A 125 1.61 17.74 -2.74
CA TRP A 125 2.94 17.29 -3.13
C TRP A 125 2.86 16.41 -4.36
N LYS A 126 3.85 16.51 -5.23
CA LYS A 126 3.90 15.79 -6.50
C LYS A 126 5.25 15.13 -6.69
N ALA A 127 5.27 14.01 -7.38
CA ALA A 127 6.47 13.44 -7.96
C ALA A 127 6.14 12.96 -9.38
N ALA A 128 6.95 13.38 -10.35
CA ALA A 128 6.70 13.09 -11.76
C ALA A 128 6.72 11.59 -12.07
N THR A 129 7.51 10.83 -11.31
CA THR A 129 7.60 9.37 -11.39
C THR A 129 7.76 8.77 -9.99
N ALA A 130 7.38 7.51 -9.84
CA ALA A 130 7.70 6.74 -8.63
C ALA A 130 9.22 6.77 -8.36
N GLY A 131 9.61 7.11 -7.14
CA GLY A 131 11.01 7.24 -6.72
C GLY A 131 11.63 8.62 -6.93
N ALA A 132 11.00 9.53 -7.68
CA ALA A 132 11.41 10.94 -7.69
C ALA A 132 11.11 11.59 -6.33
N PRO A 133 11.90 12.58 -5.88
CA PRO A 133 11.65 13.25 -4.60
C PRO A 133 10.31 13.99 -4.63
N TRP A 134 9.70 14.15 -3.46
CA TRP A 134 8.51 15.00 -3.31
C TRP A 134 8.86 16.46 -3.65
N SER A 135 8.00 17.07 -4.46
CA SER A 135 8.01 18.50 -4.74
C SER A 135 6.70 19.11 -4.28
N TYR A 136 6.76 20.25 -3.57
CA TYR A 136 5.56 20.98 -3.19
C TYR A 136 4.88 21.54 -4.44
N SER A 137 3.57 21.36 -4.58
CA SER A 137 2.85 21.87 -5.74
C SER A 137 2.70 23.39 -5.68
N THR A 138 3.12 24.07 -6.74
CA THR A 138 2.89 25.51 -6.94
C THR A 138 1.58 25.82 -7.65
N VAL A 139 0.83 24.79 -8.04
CA VAL A 139 -0.49 24.90 -8.67
C VAL A 139 -1.56 24.22 -7.82
N GLY A 140 -2.80 24.69 -7.95
CA GLY A 140 -3.95 24.09 -7.27
C GLY A 140 -4.18 22.65 -7.71
N ALA A 141 -4.73 21.83 -6.82
CA ALA A 141 -4.89 20.40 -7.07
C ALA A 141 -5.99 20.04 -8.07
N ALA A 142 -6.88 20.98 -8.39
CA ALA A 142 -7.81 20.85 -9.50
C ALA A 142 -7.15 21.14 -10.87
N ALA A 143 -5.88 21.54 -10.89
CA ALA A 143 -5.19 21.93 -12.12
C ALA A 143 -4.42 20.76 -12.75
N ASN A 144 -4.48 20.73 -14.08
CA ASN A 144 -3.71 19.88 -15.00
C ASN A 144 -3.96 18.37 -14.87
N ALA A 145 -3.94 17.68 -16.02
CA ALA A 145 -3.94 16.23 -16.07
C ALA A 145 -2.63 15.65 -15.51
N ILE A 146 -2.72 14.44 -14.98
CA ILE A 146 -1.63 13.71 -14.36
C ILE A 146 -1.44 12.38 -15.11
N PRO A 147 -0.25 12.15 -15.70
CA PRO A 147 0.02 10.92 -16.43
C PRO A 147 0.20 9.73 -15.47
N ALA A 148 -0.02 8.51 -15.98
CA ALA A 148 0.33 7.29 -15.26
C ALA A 148 1.83 7.25 -14.89
N GLY A 149 2.14 6.63 -13.76
CA GLY A 149 3.49 6.56 -13.18
C GLY A 149 3.83 7.71 -12.23
N ALA A 150 3.03 8.78 -12.23
CA ALA A 150 3.16 9.88 -11.28
C ALA A 150 2.70 9.47 -9.86
N VAL A 151 3.17 10.24 -8.88
CA VAL A 151 2.76 10.11 -7.49
C VAL A 151 2.22 11.44 -6.98
N GLU A 152 1.04 11.42 -6.40
CA GLU A 152 0.34 12.56 -5.83
C GLU A 152 0.22 12.39 -4.31
N GLY A 153 0.55 13.43 -3.57
CA GLY A 153 0.76 13.39 -2.14
C GLY A 153 0.01 14.48 -1.40
N TRP A 154 -0.57 14.13 -0.26
CA TRP A 154 -1.33 15.03 0.57
C TRP A 154 -0.98 14.87 2.04
N ARG A 155 -0.78 15.98 2.75
CA ARG A 155 -0.59 15.97 4.20
C ARG A 155 -1.19 17.22 4.81
N PHE A 156 -1.90 17.08 5.93
CA PHE A 156 -2.40 18.24 6.65
C PHE A 156 -1.24 19.00 7.31
N ALA A 157 -1.02 20.25 6.90
CA ALA A 157 -0.03 21.14 7.46
C ALA A 157 -0.71 22.02 8.52
N ALA A 158 -0.56 21.63 9.78
CA ALA A 158 -1.04 22.45 10.90
C ALA A 158 -0.22 23.75 10.97
N PHE A 159 -0.87 24.89 11.15
CA PHE A 159 -0.16 26.18 11.22
C PHE A 159 0.83 26.24 12.39
N SER A 160 0.52 25.55 13.49
CA SER A 160 1.42 25.42 14.66
C SER A 160 2.71 24.65 14.36
N ALA A 161 2.75 23.83 13.31
CA ALA A 161 3.96 23.09 12.91
C ALA A 161 4.91 23.93 12.03
N GLY A 162 4.50 25.13 11.61
CA GLY A 162 5.30 26.00 10.75
C GLY A 162 5.28 25.53 9.29
N THR A 163 6.42 25.08 8.78
CA THR A 163 6.58 24.71 7.37
C THR A 163 5.88 23.39 7.04
N ALA A 164 5.13 23.36 5.94
CA ALA A 164 4.55 22.12 5.42
C ALA A 164 5.64 21.12 5.06
N VAL A 165 5.45 19.86 5.46
CA VAL A 165 6.34 18.74 5.14
C VAL A 165 5.61 17.74 4.24
N PRO A 166 6.34 16.96 3.41
CA PRO A 166 5.70 15.95 2.57
C PRO A 166 5.06 14.82 3.38
N PRO A 167 4.23 13.98 2.73
CA PRO A 167 3.81 12.71 3.31
C PRO A 167 5.00 11.89 3.83
N ARG A 168 4.83 11.25 5.00
CA ARG A 168 5.89 10.44 5.62
C ARG A 168 6.25 9.19 4.81
N VAL A 169 5.32 8.73 3.98
CA VAL A 169 5.57 7.66 3.01
C VAL A 169 6.19 8.27 1.75
N GLY A 170 7.35 7.76 1.36
CA GLY A 170 8.04 8.17 0.14
C GLY A 170 7.29 7.78 -1.13
N THR A 171 7.79 8.27 -2.26
CA THR A 171 7.21 8.08 -3.60
C THR A 171 7.54 6.70 -4.21
N SER A 172 8.35 5.89 -3.52
CA SER A 172 8.74 4.54 -3.92
C SER A 172 8.76 3.56 -2.74
N GLY A 173 8.82 2.28 -3.07
CA GLY A 173 8.86 1.14 -2.14
C GLY A 173 7.99 -0.01 -2.67
N PRO A 174 7.80 -1.09 -1.90
CA PRO A 174 7.14 -2.28 -2.40
C PRO A 174 5.72 -1.99 -2.90
N ILE A 175 5.38 -2.57 -4.05
CA ILE A 175 4.01 -2.67 -4.55
C ILE A 175 3.37 -3.76 -3.68
N VAL A 176 2.50 -3.37 -2.76
CA VAL A 176 1.76 -4.34 -1.93
C VAL A 176 0.63 -4.91 -2.82
N PRO A 177 0.53 -6.24 -2.99
CA PRO A 177 -0.59 -6.89 -3.67
C PRO A 177 -1.89 -6.76 -2.88
#